data_AF-A0A1B8Q7M8-F1
#
_entry.id   AF-A0A1B8Q7M8-F1
#
_cell.length_a   1.000
_cell.length_b   1.000
_cell.length_c   1.000
_cell.angle_alpha   90.00
_cell.angle_beta   90.00
_cell.angle_gamma   90.00
#
_symmetry.space_group_name_H-M   'P 1'
#
loop_
_entity.id
_entity.type
_entity.pdbx_description
1 polymer ?
#
loop_
_entity_poly.entity_id
_entity_poly.type
_entity_poly.pdbx_seq_one_letter_code
_entity_poly.pdbx_strand_id
1 'polypeptide(L)'
;MESGDVKAVKSVKVGQAKGASRANEVRKAKTKGVIFFLRCLNARAETSEFLRYYHFKHLPYDYRLKLVRDFDDLPHFNDRFFEMMNSYRAMKIMQILGMNVNRGHLSYFSGHPYGNTKVEQNHQECEFMLSMIRENKKVYKKMLNRFIEAFVYDLKLGWNVDDKTEK
;
A
#
# COMPACT_ATOMS: atom_id res chain seq x y z
N MET A 1 -22.82 1.40 -61.10
CA MET A 1 -22.01 0.86 -59.99
C MET A 1 -22.18 1.82 -58.83
N GLU A 2 -23.17 1.55 -57.99
CA GLU A 2 -23.57 2.40 -56.87
C GLU A 2 -22.95 1.92 -55.55
N SER A 3 -22.60 2.93 -54.74
CA SER A 3 -22.57 2.98 -53.28
C SER A 3 -21.69 1.98 -52.54
N GLY A 4 -20.55 2.49 -52.06
CA GLY A 4 -19.75 1.87 -51.01
C GLY A 4 -20.44 1.98 -49.65
N ASP A 5 -20.78 0.82 -49.07
CA ASP A 5 -21.18 0.70 -47.67
C ASP A 5 -19.95 0.79 -46.75
N VAL A 6 -19.63 2.01 -46.31
CA VAL A 6 -18.75 2.19 -45.15
C VAL A 6 -19.61 2.09 -43.89
N LYS A 7 -19.61 0.90 -43.28
CA LYS A 7 -20.20 0.64 -41.97
C LYS A 7 -19.67 1.65 -40.94
N ALA A 8 -20.55 2.51 -40.45
CA ALA A 8 -20.30 3.37 -39.30
C ALA A 8 -19.95 2.49 -38.08
N VAL A 9 -18.67 2.53 -37.67
CA VAL A 9 -18.22 1.94 -36.42
C VAL A 9 -18.81 2.77 -35.29
N LYS A 10 -19.81 2.19 -34.60
CA LYS A 10 -20.43 2.77 -33.41
C LYS A 10 -19.35 3.22 -32.42
N SER A 11 -19.39 4.51 -32.12
CA SER A 11 -18.60 5.17 -31.07
C SER A 11 -18.75 4.43 -29.74
N VAL A 12 -17.70 3.76 -29.30
CA VAL A 12 -17.64 3.16 -27.98
C VAL A 12 -17.48 4.28 -26.95
N LYS A 13 -18.56 4.46 -26.18
CA LYS A 13 -18.73 5.29 -24.97
C LYS A 13 -17.41 5.65 -24.26
N VAL A 14 -16.92 6.87 -24.50
CA VAL A 14 -15.80 7.52 -23.78
C VAL A 14 -15.97 7.46 -22.25
N GLY A 15 -17.21 7.43 -21.76
CA GLY A 15 -17.52 7.28 -20.32
C GLY A 15 -17.25 5.90 -19.72
N GLN A 16 -17.36 4.80 -20.48
CA GLN A 16 -17.05 3.45 -19.98
C GLN A 16 -15.55 3.22 -19.84
N ALA A 17 -14.74 3.81 -20.74
CA ALA A 17 -13.28 3.74 -20.68
C ALA A 17 -12.71 4.48 -19.46
N LYS A 18 -13.20 5.70 -19.16
CA LYS A 18 -12.81 6.44 -17.95
C LYS A 18 -13.19 5.70 -16.66
N GLY A 19 -14.38 5.08 -16.61
CA GLY A 19 -14.84 4.28 -15.46
C GLY A 19 -14.01 3.02 -15.19
N ALA A 20 -13.66 2.27 -16.24
CA ALA A 20 -12.78 1.10 -16.12
C ALA A 20 -11.35 1.48 -15.70
N SER A 21 -10.86 2.63 -16.17
CA SER A 21 -9.55 3.18 -15.78
C SER A 21 -9.51 3.54 -14.29
N ARG A 22 -10.50 4.29 -13.79
CA ARG A 22 -10.60 4.69 -12.38
C ARG A 22 -10.70 3.49 -11.43
N ALA A 23 -11.45 2.46 -11.81
CA ALA A 23 -11.53 1.23 -11.01
C ALA A 23 -10.18 0.51 -10.90
N ASN A 24 -9.38 0.52 -11.97
CA ASN A 24 -8.04 -0.05 -11.98
C ASN A 24 -7.06 0.76 -11.11
N GLU A 25 -7.14 2.08 -11.18
CA GLU A 25 -6.36 2.99 -10.34
C GLU A 25 -6.68 2.82 -8.85
N VAL A 26 -7.95 2.65 -8.48
CA VAL A 26 -8.34 2.33 -7.11
C VAL A 26 -7.73 1.01 -6.65
N ARG A 27 -7.73 -0.04 -7.50
CA ARG A 27 -7.06 -1.31 -7.15
C ARG A 27 -5.56 -1.09 -6.93
N LYS A 28 -4.89 -0.33 -7.80
CA LYS A 28 -3.47 0.02 -7.63
C LYS A 28 -3.22 0.80 -6.35
N ALA A 29 -4.07 1.78 -6.02
CA ALA A 29 -3.96 2.57 -4.78
C ALA A 29 -4.14 1.70 -3.53
N LYS A 30 -5.10 0.77 -3.54
CA LYS A 30 -5.24 -0.20 -2.44
C LYS A 30 -3.98 -1.03 -2.25
N THR A 31 -3.41 -1.57 -3.35
CA THR A 31 -2.14 -2.30 -3.30
C THR A 31 -1.00 -1.42 -2.76
N LYS A 32 -0.90 -0.15 -3.19
CA LYS A 32 0.10 0.78 -2.67
C LYS A 32 -0.05 0.99 -1.16
N GLY A 33 -1.27 1.15 -0.65
CA GLY A 33 -1.52 1.26 0.80
C GLY A 33 -1.07 0.03 1.59
N VAL A 34 -1.28 -1.17 1.03
CA VAL A 34 -0.77 -2.43 1.62
C VAL A 34 0.75 -2.45 1.68
N ILE A 35 1.41 -2.15 0.56
CA ILE A 35 2.88 -2.15 0.49
C ILE A 35 3.46 -1.08 1.40
N PHE A 36 2.84 0.09 1.46
CA PHE A 36 3.26 1.17 2.34
C PHE A 36 3.21 0.75 3.80
N PHE A 37 2.09 0.18 4.27
CA PHE A 37 1.98 -0.34 5.63
C PHE A 37 3.10 -1.35 5.97
N LEU A 38 3.40 -2.28 5.06
CA LEU A 38 4.49 -3.24 5.25
C LEU A 38 5.88 -2.57 5.29
N ARG A 39 6.11 -1.53 4.49
CA ARG A 39 7.35 -0.74 4.53
C ARG A 39 7.47 0.01 5.84
N CYS A 40 6.38 0.57 6.35
CA CYS A 40 6.35 1.25 7.65
C CYS A 40 6.66 0.29 8.80
N LEU A 41 6.19 -0.95 8.74
CA LEU A 41 6.57 -1.98 9.71
C LEU A 41 8.07 -2.32 9.63
N ASN A 42 8.63 -2.38 8.42
CA ASN A 42 10.06 -2.66 8.21
C ASN A 42 10.98 -1.51 8.65
N ALA A 43 10.54 -0.27 8.46
CA ALA A 43 11.31 0.95 8.70
C ALA A 43 11.07 1.57 10.08
N ARG A 44 10.32 0.91 10.97
CA ARG A 44 9.80 1.54 12.20
C ARG A 44 10.87 2.00 13.21
N ALA A 45 12.15 1.62 13.05
CA ALA A 45 13.24 2.23 13.80
C ALA A 45 13.55 3.69 13.36
N GLU A 46 13.02 4.14 12.22
CA GLU A 46 13.20 5.49 11.67
C GLU A 46 11.86 6.10 11.23
N THR A 47 10.85 6.15 12.11
CA THR A 47 9.50 6.66 11.83
C THR A 47 9.44 8.08 11.23
N SER A 48 10.54 8.84 11.27
CA SER A 48 10.72 10.08 10.50
C SER A 48 10.71 9.90 8.96
N GLU A 49 10.94 8.70 8.43
CA GLU A 49 10.93 8.39 6.99
C GLU A 49 9.51 8.32 6.38
N PHE A 50 8.46 8.30 7.20
CA PHE A 50 7.05 8.44 6.75
C PHE A 50 6.82 9.71 5.93
N LEU A 51 7.59 10.76 6.21
CA LEU A 51 7.49 12.07 5.56
C LEU A 51 8.44 12.25 4.39
N ARG A 52 9.53 11.47 4.32
CA ARG A 52 10.56 11.62 3.28
C ARG A 52 10.19 10.93 1.97
N TYR A 53 9.37 9.88 2.01
CA TYR A 53 8.83 9.21 0.81
C TYR A 53 7.38 9.62 0.55
N TYR A 54 7.19 10.75 -0.14
CA TYR A 54 5.91 11.33 -0.58
C TYR A 54 4.96 10.34 -1.27
N HIS A 55 4.09 9.67 -0.51
CA HIS A 55 3.00 8.85 -1.08
C HIS A 55 1.64 9.55 -1.12
N PHE A 56 1.48 10.64 -0.37
CA PHE A 56 0.24 11.39 -0.28
C PHE A 56 0.44 12.83 -0.75
N LYS A 57 0.09 13.06 -2.02
CA LYS A 57 0.28 14.36 -2.69
C LYS A 57 -0.84 15.35 -2.37
N HIS A 58 -2.05 14.83 -2.15
CA HIS A 58 -3.27 15.61 -2.06
C HIS A 58 -3.92 15.54 -0.67
N LEU A 59 -3.56 14.58 0.19
CA LEU A 59 -4.10 14.50 1.54
C LEU A 59 -3.71 15.72 2.40
N PRO A 60 -4.66 16.26 3.20
CA PRO A 60 -4.37 17.30 4.17
C PRO A 60 -3.24 16.91 5.12
N TYR A 61 -2.41 17.89 5.49
CA TYR A 61 -1.27 17.68 6.39
C TYR A 61 -1.70 17.08 7.75
N ASP A 62 -2.74 17.62 8.37
CA ASP A 62 -3.24 17.14 9.67
C ASP A 62 -3.71 15.67 9.61
N TYR A 63 -4.30 15.27 8.49
CA TYR A 63 -4.71 13.89 8.27
C TYR A 63 -3.48 12.96 8.18
N ARG A 64 -2.45 13.40 7.46
CA ARG A 64 -1.18 12.67 7.35
C ARG A 64 -0.49 12.54 8.71
N LEU A 65 -0.41 13.61 9.49
CA LEU A 65 0.14 13.58 10.85
C LEU A 65 -0.63 12.62 11.75
N LYS A 66 -1.96 12.63 11.69
CA LYS A 66 -2.78 11.72 12.48
C LYS A 66 -2.53 10.26 12.11
N LEU A 67 -2.41 9.93 10.83
CA LEU A 67 -2.05 8.57 10.40
C LEU A 67 -0.70 8.10 10.96
N VAL A 68 0.29 8.99 11.04
CA VAL A 68 1.60 8.68 11.62
C VAL A 68 1.46 8.40 13.11
N ARG A 69 0.83 9.31 13.86
CA ARG A 69 0.60 9.13 15.30
C ARG A 69 -0.14 7.83 15.62
N ASP A 70 -1.21 7.55 14.88
CA ASP A 70 -1.99 6.32 15.07
C ASP A 70 -1.22 5.05 14.67
N PHE A 71 -0.25 5.15 13.76
CA PHE A 71 0.67 4.04 13.48
C PHE A 71 1.70 3.88 14.58
N ASP A 72 2.22 4.99 15.10
CA ASP A 72 3.14 5.01 16.22
C ASP A 72 2.49 4.42 17.47
N ASP A 73 1.20 4.59 17.69
CA ASP A 73 0.48 4.00 18.82
C ASP A 73 0.24 2.47 18.71
N LEU A 74 0.63 1.83 17.59
CA LEU A 74 0.51 0.37 17.48
C LEU A 74 1.48 -0.33 18.45
N PRO A 75 1.12 -1.51 18.99
CA PRO A 75 2.06 -2.36 19.71
C PRO A 75 3.42 -2.47 18.98
N HIS A 76 4.50 -2.36 19.74
CA HIS A 76 5.83 -2.12 19.16
C HIS A 76 6.71 -3.36 19.27
N PHE A 77 7.45 -3.61 18.19
CA PHE A 77 8.63 -4.46 18.22
C PHE A 77 9.83 -3.60 18.60
N ASN A 78 10.85 -4.23 19.20
CA ASN A 78 12.12 -3.56 19.53
C ASN A 78 12.87 -3.11 18.26
N ASP A 79 13.82 -2.18 18.36
CA ASP A 79 14.62 -1.69 17.23
C ASP A 79 15.44 -2.80 16.54
N ARG A 80 15.61 -3.94 17.21
CA ARG A 80 16.18 -5.19 16.67
C ARG A 80 15.46 -5.72 15.43
N PHE A 81 14.22 -5.28 15.19
CA PHE A 81 13.39 -5.70 14.06
C PHE A 81 13.58 -4.89 12.78
N PHE A 82 14.42 -3.86 12.82
CA PHE A 82 14.71 -3.01 11.69
C PHE A 82 15.25 -3.81 10.49
N GLU A 83 14.73 -3.52 9.30
CA GLU A 83 15.16 -4.13 8.03
C GLU A 83 15.05 -5.67 7.93
N MET A 84 14.34 -6.31 8.86
CA MET A 84 14.14 -7.77 8.82
C MET A 84 13.03 -8.22 7.85
N MET A 85 12.31 -7.32 7.18
CA MET A 85 11.20 -7.70 6.29
C MET A 85 11.70 -8.30 4.97
N ASN A 86 11.23 -9.51 4.66
CA ASN A 86 11.36 -10.12 3.34
C ASN A 86 9.99 -10.52 2.79
N SER A 87 9.95 -10.97 1.53
CA SER A 87 8.69 -11.34 0.86
C SER A 87 7.90 -12.45 1.58
N TYR A 88 8.57 -13.40 2.26
CA TYR A 88 7.90 -14.43 3.04
C TYR A 88 7.22 -13.86 4.29
N ARG A 89 7.93 -13.02 5.05
CA ARG A 89 7.42 -12.37 6.28
C ARG A 89 6.27 -11.43 5.96
N ALA A 90 6.42 -10.61 4.92
CA ALA A 90 5.35 -9.75 4.41
C ALA A 90 4.08 -10.56 4.09
N MET A 91 4.24 -11.71 3.43
CA MET A 91 3.11 -12.60 3.12
C MET A 91 2.45 -13.17 4.38
N LYS A 92 3.22 -13.62 5.37
CA LYS A 92 2.70 -14.13 6.65
C LYS A 92 1.91 -13.05 7.41
N ILE A 93 2.42 -11.82 7.45
CA ILE A 93 1.71 -10.69 8.07
C ILE A 93 0.37 -10.46 7.37
N MET A 94 0.35 -10.44 6.04
CA MET A 94 -0.90 -10.28 5.28
C MET A 94 -1.90 -11.40 5.56
N GLN A 95 -1.44 -12.65 5.65
CA GLN A 95 -2.28 -13.79 6.03
C GLN A 95 -2.87 -13.63 7.43
N ILE A 96 -2.05 -13.22 8.43
CA ILE A 96 -2.52 -12.97 9.80
C ILE A 96 -3.62 -11.90 9.81
N LEU A 97 -3.44 -10.83 9.04
CA LEU A 97 -4.39 -9.72 8.94
C LEU A 97 -5.63 -10.05 8.06
N GLY A 98 -5.65 -11.23 7.45
CA GLY A 98 -6.75 -11.72 6.61
C GLY A 98 -6.82 -11.01 5.26
N MET A 99 -5.67 -10.70 4.67
CA MET A 99 -5.50 -10.04 3.39
C MET A 99 -4.85 -11.00 2.39
N ASN A 100 -5.42 -11.11 1.20
CA ASN A 100 -4.79 -11.86 0.11
C ASN A 100 -4.03 -10.88 -0.80
N VAL A 101 -2.72 -11.07 -0.90
CA VAL A 101 -1.84 -10.22 -1.71
C VAL A 101 -1.08 -11.11 -2.68
N ASN A 102 -1.10 -10.75 -3.96
CA ASN A 102 -0.31 -11.44 -4.96
C ASN A 102 1.18 -11.28 -4.62
N ARG A 103 1.91 -12.40 -4.55
CA ARG A 103 3.35 -12.43 -4.29
C ARG A 103 4.14 -11.52 -5.23
N GLY A 104 3.69 -11.36 -6.47
CA GLY A 104 4.31 -10.45 -7.45
C GLY A 104 4.31 -8.98 -7.02
N HIS A 105 3.39 -8.56 -6.14
CA HIS A 105 3.39 -7.22 -5.56
C HIS A 105 4.36 -7.04 -4.40
N LEU A 106 4.87 -8.15 -3.84
CA LEU A 106 5.83 -8.15 -2.74
C LEU A 106 7.29 -8.20 -3.23
N SER A 107 7.54 -7.97 -4.52
CA SER A 107 8.88 -7.98 -5.12
C SER A 107 9.81 -6.91 -4.53
N TYR A 108 9.24 -5.83 -3.99
CA TYR A 108 9.98 -4.84 -3.20
C TYR A 108 10.75 -5.49 -2.04
N PHE A 109 10.17 -6.54 -1.44
CA PHE A 109 10.77 -7.31 -0.35
C PHE A 109 11.50 -8.58 -0.84
N SER A 110 11.64 -8.76 -2.17
CA SER A 110 12.35 -9.90 -2.76
C SER A 110 13.76 -9.56 -3.21
N GLY A 111 14.16 -8.29 -3.24
CA GLY A 111 15.49 -7.88 -3.69
C GLY A 111 15.98 -6.62 -3.00
N HIS A 112 16.82 -6.78 -1.99
CA HIS A 112 17.85 -5.80 -1.67
C HIS A 112 19.16 -6.50 -1.26
N PRO A 113 20.32 -5.95 -1.64
CA PRO A 113 21.66 -6.41 -1.23
C PRO A 113 21.94 -6.13 0.25
N TYR A 114 21.01 -5.45 0.94
CA TYR A 114 20.98 -5.22 2.39
C TYR A 114 20.26 -6.33 3.16
N GLY A 115 19.84 -7.40 2.49
CA GLY A 115 19.83 -8.69 3.15
C GLY A 115 21.29 -9.02 3.47
N ASN A 116 21.81 -8.47 4.58
CA ASN A 116 23.03 -8.97 5.17
C ASN A 116 22.80 -10.47 5.24
N THR A 117 23.53 -11.23 4.44
CA THR A 117 23.61 -12.69 4.48
C THR A 117 24.04 -13.18 5.87
N LYS A 118 24.37 -12.23 6.77
CA LYS A 118 24.67 -12.36 8.20
C LYS A 118 23.55 -11.97 9.17
N VAL A 119 22.37 -11.51 8.71
CA VAL A 119 21.16 -11.62 9.55
C VAL A 119 20.83 -13.11 9.54
N GLU A 120 21.61 -13.86 10.31
CA GLU A 120 21.25 -15.18 10.74
C GLU A 120 19.76 -15.16 11.03
N GLN A 121 19.11 -16.17 10.49
CA GLN A 121 17.69 -16.44 10.60
C GLN A 121 17.30 -16.43 12.08
N ASN A 122 17.12 -15.25 12.69
CA ASN A 122 16.65 -15.15 14.05
C ASN A 122 15.16 -15.42 14.01
N HIS A 123 14.86 -16.70 13.83
CA HIS A 123 13.54 -17.26 13.71
C HIS A 123 12.71 -16.86 14.93
N GLN A 124 13.33 -16.80 16.10
CA GLN A 124 12.69 -16.35 17.34
C GLN A 124 12.21 -14.90 17.24
N GLU A 125 13.05 -13.99 16.76
CA GLU A 125 12.64 -12.61 16.52
C GLU A 125 11.50 -12.59 15.49
N CYS A 126 11.66 -13.26 14.35
CA CYS A 126 10.61 -13.29 13.32
C CYS A 126 9.27 -13.80 13.85
N GLU A 127 9.29 -14.89 14.63
CA GLU A 127 8.09 -15.46 15.25
C GLU A 127 7.51 -14.53 16.31
N PHE A 128 8.35 -13.80 17.06
CA PHE A 128 7.88 -12.76 17.99
C PHE A 128 7.17 -11.61 17.27
N MET A 129 7.70 -11.14 16.14
CA MET A 129 7.01 -10.14 15.32
C MET A 129 5.65 -10.67 14.84
N LEU A 130 5.62 -11.89 14.31
CA LEU A 130 4.39 -12.51 13.84
C LEU A 130 3.39 -12.78 14.98
N SER A 131 3.86 -13.14 16.18
CA SER A 131 3.01 -13.40 17.35
C SER A 131 2.38 -12.11 17.86
N MET A 132 3.15 -11.02 17.98
CA MET A 132 2.60 -9.75 18.43
C MET A 132 1.59 -9.17 17.42
N ILE A 133 1.82 -9.31 16.11
CA ILE A 133 0.81 -8.94 15.10
C ILE A 133 -0.45 -9.81 15.24
N ARG A 134 -0.29 -11.09 15.55
CA ARG A 134 -1.40 -12.03 15.74
C ARG A 134 -2.22 -11.70 16.99
N GLU A 135 -1.57 -11.43 18.11
CA GLU A 135 -2.20 -11.03 19.38
C GLU A 135 -2.94 -9.69 19.24
N ASN A 136 -2.37 -8.75 18.50
CA ASN A 136 -2.92 -7.42 18.31
C ASN A 136 -3.61 -7.23 16.95
N LYS A 137 -4.04 -8.34 16.32
CA LYS A 137 -4.55 -8.39 14.95
C LYS A 137 -5.58 -7.32 14.63
N LYS A 138 -6.52 -7.05 15.55
CA LYS A 138 -7.59 -6.07 15.34
C LYS A 138 -7.02 -4.66 15.10
N VAL A 139 -6.02 -4.26 15.89
CA VAL A 139 -5.43 -2.92 15.83
C VAL A 139 -4.56 -2.77 14.58
N TYR A 140 -3.69 -3.74 14.29
CA TYR A 140 -2.91 -3.74 13.05
C TYR A 140 -3.78 -3.78 11.81
N LYS A 141 -4.86 -4.57 11.79
CA LYS A 141 -5.80 -4.63 10.67
C LYS A 141 -6.53 -3.30 10.48
N LYS A 142 -6.94 -2.66 11.57
CA LYS A 142 -7.54 -1.31 11.52
C LYS A 142 -6.56 -0.33 10.91
N MET A 143 -5.29 -0.34 11.31
CA MET A 143 -4.30 0.57 10.77
C MET A 143 -3.95 0.30 9.29
N LEU A 144 -3.84 -0.97 8.91
CA LEU A 144 -3.70 -1.36 7.51
C LEU A 144 -4.85 -0.83 6.64
N ASN A 145 -6.10 -1.01 7.08
CA ASN A 145 -7.26 -0.48 6.36
C ASN A 145 -7.22 1.04 6.24
N ARG A 146 -6.78 1.75 7.28
CA ARG A 146 -6.63 3.21 7.24
C ARG A 146 -5.59 3.67 6.23
N PHE A 147 -4.47 2.96 6.08
CA PHE A 147 -3.53 3.26 5.01
C PHE A 147 -4.13 3.02 3.63
N ILE A 148 -4.82 1.89 3.43
CA ILE A 148 -5.51 1.59 2.17
C ILE A 148 -6.52 2.70 1.83
N GLU A 149 -7.32 3.12 2.79
CA GLU A 149 -8.30 4.20 2.64
C GLU A 149 -7.63 5.53 2.33
N ALA A 150 -6.53 5.86 3.00
CA ALA A 150 -5.75 7.07 2.76
C ALA A 150 -5.23 7.13 1.32
N PHE A 151 -4.68 6.03 0.78
CA PHE A 151 -4.19 5.99 -0.61
C PHE A 151 -5.31 6.13 -1.63
N VAL A 152 -6.47 5.52 -1.36
CA VAL A 152 -7.65 5.68 -2.20
C VAL A 152 -8.18 7.11 -2.12
N TYR A 153 -8.15 7.72 -0.94
CA TYR A 153 -8.63 9.08 -0.75
C TYR A 153 -7.72 10.10 -1.43
N ASP A 154 -6.40 9.98 -1.28
CA ASP A 154 -5.40 10.81 -1.99
C ASP A 154 -5.60 10.76 -3.51
N LEU A 155 -5.77 9.56 -4.07
CA LEU A 155 -6.04 9.36 -5.49
C LEU A 155 -7.31 10.11 -5.93
N LYS A 156 -8.40 9.96 -5.17
CA LYS A 156 -9.68 10.62 -5.49
C LYS A 156 -9.59 12.15 -5.38
N LEU A 157 -8.81 12.66 -4.42
CA LEU A 157 -8.54 14.09 -4.33
C LEU A 157 -7.78 14.58 -5.57
N GLY A 158 -6.81 13.80 -6.07
CA GLY A 158 -6.12 14.07 -7.33
C GLY A 158 -7.08 14.18 -8.51
N TRP A 159 -7.99 13.22 -8.67
CA TRP A 159 -9.01 13.29 -9.74
C TRP A 159 -9.88 14.55 -9.67
N ASN A 160 -10.25 14.98 -8.46
CA ASN A 160 -11.05 16.20 -8.29
C ASN A 160 -10.28 17.47 -8.66
N VAL A 161 -8.95 17.45 -8.58
CA VAL A 161 -8.09 18.54 -9.05
C VAL A 161 -8.02 18.51 -10.57
N ASP A 162 -7.75 17.34 -11.15
CA ASP A 162 -7.65 17.16 -12.60
C ASP A 162 -8.97 17.51 -13.32
N ASP A 163 -10.11 17.05 -12.79
CA ASP A 163 -11.46 17.31 -13.32
C ASP A 163 -11.85 18.80 -13.23
N LYS A 164 -11.20 19.59 -12.35
CA LYS A 164 -11.40 21.05 -12.24
C LYS A 164 -10.52 21.82 -13.21
N THR A 165 -9.37 21.27 -13.61
CA THR A 165 -8.44 21.87 -14.58
C THR A 165 -8.74 21.52 -16.03
N GLU A 166 -9.50 20.46 -16.29
CA GLU A 166 -9.99 20.09 -17.64
C GLU A 166 -11.28 20.83 -18.06
N LYS A 167 -11.83 21.71 -17.22
CA LYS A 167 -12.99 22.57 -17.51
C LYS A 167 -12.57 23.99 -17.81
#